data_AF-A0A527XF82-F1
#
_entry.id   AF-A0A527XF82-F1
#
_cell.length_a   1.000
_cell.length_b   1.000
_cell.length_c   1.000
_cell.angle_alpha   90.00
_cell.angle_beta   90.00
_cell.angle_gamma   90.00
#
_symmetry.space_group_name_H-M   'P 1'
#
loop_
_entity.id
_entity.type
_entity.pdbx_description
1 polymer ?
#
loop_
_entity_poly.entity_id
_entity_poly.type
_entity_poly.pdbx_seq_one_letter_code
_entity_poly.pdbx_strand_id
1 'polypeptide(L)' 'AWAAVEYLHEKNRCRAIFATHFHEMTALAGKLPRLHNVTMRVKEWEGDVVFLHEVGKGAADRSYGVQVARLAG' A
#
# COMPACT_ATOMS: atom_id res chain seq x y z
N ALA A 1 -10.38 -5.04 8.28
CA ALA A 1 -9.65 -3.83 7.85
C ALA A 1 -10.61 -2.73 7.37
N TRP A 2 -11.54 -3.04 6.47
CA TRP A 2 -12.50 -2.09 5.89
C TRP A 2 -13.24 -1.20 6.90
N ALA A 3 -14.05 -1.81 7.78
CA ALA A 3 -14.83 -1.08 8.79
C ALA A 3 -13.95 -0.22 9.73
N ALA A 4 -12.71 -0.65 9.99
CA ALA A 4 -11.78 0.14 10.80
C ALA A 4 -11.35 1.42 10.08
N VAL A 5 -11.03 1.34 8.78
CA VAL A 5 -10.69 2.51 7.96
C VAL A 5 -11.90 3.44 7.83
N GLU A 6 -13.09 2.91 7.60
CA GLU A 6 -14.32 3.71 7.55
C GLU A 6 -14.60 4.43 8.88
N TYR A 7 -14.43 3.74 10.01
CA TYR A 7 -14.62 4.34 11.32
C TYR A 7 -13.58 5.43 11.62
N LEU A 8 -12.29 5.18 11.30
CA LEU A 8 -11.23 6.17 11.42
C LEU A 8 -11.54 7.41 10.57
N HIS A 9 -12.01 7.19 9.33
CA HIS A 9 -12.38 8.27 8.42
C HIS A 9 -13.60 9.05 8.93
N GLU A 10 -14.73 8.41 9.19
CA GLU A 10 -16.01 9.09 9.45
C GLU A 10 -16.18 9.59 10.88
N LYS A 11 -15.77 8.78 11.87
CA LYS A 11 -16.04 9.03 13.29
C LYS A 11 -14.87 9.68 13.99
N ASN A 12 -13.69 9.04 13.96
CA ASN A 12 -12.51 9.56 14.68
C ASN A 12 -11.98 10.84 14.02
N ARG A 13 -11.91 10.85 12.68
CA ARG A 13 -11.43 11.99 11.87
C ARG A 13 -10.00 12.44 12.23
N CYS A 14 -9.20 11.55 12.80
CA CYS A 14 -7.80 11.80 13.10
C CYS A 14 -6.92 11.64 11.85
N ARG A 15 -5.69 12.18 11.92
CA ARG A 15 -4.66 11.85 10.94
C ARG A 15 -4.17 10.43 11.20
N ALA A 16 -4.26 9.55 10.20
CA ALA A 16 -3.90 8.15 10.32
C ALA A 16 -3.03 7.68 9.16
N ILE A 17 -2.15 6.71 9.44
CA ILE A 17 -1.46 5.91 8.43
C ILE A 17 -1.94 4.47 8.65
N PHE A 18 -2.42 3.84 7.57
CA PHE A 18 -2.93 2.48 7.62
C PHE A 18 -2.16 1.63 6.60
N ALA A 19 -1.18 0.86 7.08
CA ALA A 19 -0.43 -0.09 6.24
C ALA A 19 -1.19 -1.41 6.13
N THR A 20 -1.29 -1.99 4.94
CA THR A 20 -2.00 -3.25 4.71
C THR A 20 -1.51 -3.99 3.47
N HIS A 21 -1.69 -5.31 3.45
CA HIS A 21 -1.46 -6.17 2.29
C HIS A 21 -2.74 -6.45 1.48
N PHE A 22 -3.92 -5.99 1.94
CA PHE A 22 -5.18 -6.19 1.22
C PHE A 22 -5.30 -5.18 0.07
N HIS A 23 -5.15 -5.66 -1.16
CA HIS A 23 -5.23 -4.82 -2.36
C HIS A 23 -6.65 -4.24 -2.56
N GLU A 24 -7.68 -4.97 -2.13
CA GLU A 24 -9.09 -4.56 -2.22
C GLU A 24 -9.38 -3.27 -1.44
N MET A 25 -8.57 -2.96 -0.42
CA MET A 25 -8.70 -1.73 0.37
C MET A 25 -8.45 -0.48 -0.48
N THR A 26 -7.73 -0.59 -1.59
CA THR A 26 -7.41 0.55 -2.48
C THR A 26 -8.67 1.16 -3.10
N ALA A 27 -9.73 0.37 -3.27
CA ALA A 27 -11.01 0.82 -3.81
C ALA A 27 -11.72 1.84 -2.89
N LEU A 28 -11.37 1.91 -1.61
CA LEU A 28 -11.91 2.90 -0.67
C LEU A 28 -11.54 4.33 -1.04
N ALA A 29 -10.43 4.55 -1.75
CA ALA A 29 -10.02 5.89 -2.18
C ALA A 29 -11.03 6.54 -3.15
N GLY A 30 -11.83 5.72 -3.86
CA GLY A 30 -12.93 6.23 -4.69
C GLY A 30 -14.21 6.57 -3.92
N LYS A 31 -14.32 6.17 -2.65
CA LYS A 31 -15.52 6.35 -1.81
C LYS A 31 -15.31 7.34 -0.66
N LEU A 32 -14.09 7.41 -0.13
CA LEU A 32 -13.74 8.20 1.04
C LEU A 32 -12.90 9.42 0.61
N PRO A 33 -13.46 10.64 0.57
CA PRO A 33 -12.83 11.79 -0.09
C PRO A 33 -11.52 12.28 0.54
N ARG A 34 -11.23 11.92 1.80
CA ARG A 34 -9.97 12.29 2.48
C ARG A 34 -8.95 11.14 2.51
N LEU A 35 -9.27 10.00 1.90
CA LEU A 35 -8.39 8.85 1.83
C LEU A 35 -7.54 8.93 0.56
N HIS A 36 -6.23 8.73 0.72
CA HIS A 36 -5.29 8.68 -0.40
C HIS A 36 -4.46 7.40 -0.32
N ASN A 37 -4.38 6.65 -1.42
CA ASN A 37 -3.50 5.50 -1.52
C ASN A 37 -2.05 5.95 -1.73
N VAL A 38 -1.15 5.36 -0.98
CA VAL A 38 0.30 5.48 -1.15
C VAL A 38 0.94 4.10 -1.05
N THR A 39 2.08 3.92 -1.71
CA THR A 39 2.85 2.68 -1.71
C THR A 39 4.33 2.97 -1.58
N MET A 40 5.08 2.00 -1.04
CA MET A 40 6.54 2.03 -1.10
C MET A 40 7.00 1.75 -2.53
N ARG A 41 7.94 2.54 -3.02
CA ARG A 41 8.52 2.40 -4.36
C ARG A 41 9.51 1.24 -4.37
N VAL A 42 9.36 0.40 -5.39
CA VAL A 42 10.21 -0.75 -5.66
C VAL A 42 10.73 -0.61 -7.08
N LYS A 43 12.01 -0.90 -7.29
CA LYS A 43 12.65 -0.89 -8.60
C LYS A 43 13.26 -2.26 -8.87
N GLU A 44 13.05 -2.77 -10.07
CA GLU A 44 13.79 -3.94 -10.56
C GLU A 44 15.10 -3.45 -11.20
N TRP A 45 16.21 -4.05 -10.80
CA TRP A 45 17.54 -3.75 -11.35
C TRP A 45 18.30 -5.06 -11.55
N GLU A 46 18.70 -5.35 -12.79
CA GLU A 46 19.50 -6.54 -13.12
C GLU A 46 18.92 -7.90 -12.66
N GLY A 47 17.60 -7.97 -12.51
CA GLY A 47 16.90 -9.18 -12.02
C GLY A 47 16.66 -9.19 -10.51
N ASP A 48 17.24 -8.23 -9.78
CA ASP A 48 17.05 -8.04 -8.35
C ASP A 48 15.97 -7.00 -8.05
N VAL A 49 15.36 -7.14 -6.88
CA VAL A 49 14.35 -6.22 -6.35
C VAL A 49 15.02 -5.25 -5.37
N VAL A 50 15.01 -3.97 -5.70
CA VAL A 50 15.56 -2.90 -4.86
C VAL A 50 14.41 -2.10 -4.23
N PHE A 51 14.37 -2.08 -2.90
CA PHE A 51 13.44 -1.25 -2.14
C PHE A 51 14.00 0.16 -2.02
N LEU A 52 13.34 1.13 -2.64
CA LEU A 52 13.82 2.53 -2.67
C LEU A 52 13.57 3.29 -1.37
N HIS A 53 12.84 2.69 -0.42
CA HIS A 53 12.41 3.34 0.83
C HIS A 53 11.68 4.67 0.65
N GLU A 54 11.13 4.89 -0.54
CA GLU A 54 10.42 6.11 -0.93
C GLU A 54 8.92 5.84 -0.98
N VAL A 55 8.11 6.77 -0.47
CA VAL A 55 6.65 6.70 -0.55
C VAL A 55 6.16 7.42 -1.80
N GLY A 56 5.46 6.70 -2.68
CA GLY A 56 4.82 7.24 -3.88
C GLY A 56 3.30 7.21 -3.78
N LYS A 57 2.62 8.07 -4.56
CA LYS A 57 1.16 8.01 -4.73
C LYS A 57 0.76 6.74 -5.48
N GLY A 58 -0.41 6.20 -5.14
CA GLY A 58 -1.01 5.05 -5.82
C GLY A 58 -1.04 3.79 -4.96
N ALA A 59 -1.40 2.69 -5.58
CA ALA A 59 -1.36 1.36 -4.98
C ALA A 59 -0.15 0.59 -5.52
N ALA A 60 0.25 -0.49 -4.84
CA ALA A 60 1.24 -1.39 -5.40
C ALA A 60 0.66 -2.12 -6.62
N ASP A 61 1.38 -2.07 -7.75
CA ASP A 61 0.95 -2.67 -9.02
C ASP A 61 1.17 -4.19 -9.05
N ARG A 62 2.03 -4.74 -8.19
CA ARG A 62 2.42 -6.16 -8.16
C ARG A 62 2.73 -6.64 -6.75
N SER A 63 2.53 -7.95 -6.53
CA SER A 63 3.05 -8.64 -5.34
C SER A 63 4.48 -9.12 -5.61
N TYR A 64 5.44 -8.60 -4.86
CA TYR A 64 6.86 -8.95 -4.99
C TYR A 64 7.25 -10.20 -4.19
N GLY A 65 6.29 -10.89 -3.56
CA GLY A 65 6.57 -12.03 -2.68
C GLY A 65 7.33 -13.18 -3.37
N VAL A 66 7.01 -13.45 -4.65
CA VAL A 66 7.70 -14.49 -5.44
C VAL A 66 9.14 -14.08 -5.79
N GLN A 67 9.39 -12.80 -6.05
CA GLN A 67 10.73 -12.30 -6.38
C GLN A 67 11.62 -12.21 -5.14
N VAL A 68 11.05 -11.82 -3.98
CA VAL A 68 11.76 -11.89 -2.69
C VAL A 68 12.10 -13.33 -2.32
N ALA A 69 11.21 -14.30 -2.61
CA ALA A 69 11.50 -15.72 -2.37
C ALA A 69 12.68 -16.24 -3.22
N ARG A 70 12.90 -15.71 -4.43
CA ARG A 70 14.05 -16.05 -5.28
C ARG A 70 15.38 -15.48 -4.77
N LEU A 71 15.35 -14.32 -4.11
CA LEU A 71 16.53 -13.67 -3.50
C LEU A 71 16.98 -14.36 -2.21
N ALA A 72 16.07 -15.06 -1.53
CA ALA A 72 16.34 -15.76 -0.27
C ALA A 72 16.86 -17.20 -0.44
N GLY A 73 17.07 -17.66 -1.69
CA GLY A 73 17.54 -19.00 -2.05
C GLY A 73 18.96 -19.00 -2.57
#